data_AF-A0A8C8X0S3-F1
#
_entry.id   AF-A0A8C8X0S3-F1
#
_cell.length_a   1.000
_cell.length_b   1.000
_cell.length_c   1.000
_cell.angle_alpha   90.00
_cell.angle_beta   90.00
_cell.angle_gamma   90.00
#
_symmetry.space_group_name_H-M   'P 1'
#
loop_
_entity.id
_entity.type
_entity.pdbx_description
1 polymer ?
#
loop_
_entity_poly.entity_id
_entity_poly.type
_entity_poly.pdbx_seq_one_letter_code
_entity_poly.pdbx_strand_id
1 'polypeptide(L)' 'CYILCNWKGHIWPAKVLSRSGISPKYMRKRALSLEVQILSVGKKIKVKSTDIKILNGSQIESITSFAKDGGVLPPLS' A
#
# COMPACT_ATOMS: atom_id res chain seq x y z
N CYS A 1 1.15 1.94 -8.96
CA CYS A 1 1.16 0.71 -8.12
C CYS A 1 0.15 0.85 -6.99
N TYR A 2 -0.59 -0.23 -6.70
CA TYR A 2 -1.45 -0.30 -5.52
C TYR A 2 -0.72 -1.03 -4.40
N ILE A 3 -0.95 -0.60 -3.17
CA ILE A 3 -0.32 -1.14 -1.97
C ILE A 3 -1.34 -1.20 -0.83
N LEU A 4 -1.01 -1.97 0.20
CA LEU A 4 -1.54 -1.83 1.54
C LEU A 4 -0.52 -1.07 2.40
N CYS A 5 -0.99 -0.09 3.17
CA CYS A 5 -0.16 0.63 4.14
C CYS A 5 -0.87 0.79 5.49
N ASN A 6 -0.10 0.86 6.58
CA ASN A 6 -0.65 1.22 7.87
C ASN A 6 -0.89 2.73 7.94
N TRP A 7 -2.12 3.13 8.26
CA TRP A 7 -2.46 4.51 8.61
C TRP A 7 -3.39 4.53 9.81
N LYS A 8 -2.97 5.24 10.86
CA LYS A 8 -3.68 5.34 12.15
C LYS A 8 -4.00 3.98 12.80
N GLY A 9 -3.10 3.00 12.67
CA GLY A 9 -3.27 1.68 13.27
C GLY A 9 -4.12 0.71 12.44
N HIS A 10 -4.63 1.13 11.29
CA HIS A 10 -5.41 0.29 10.39
C HIS A 10 -4.69 0.09 9.06
N ILE A 11 -4.97 -1.04 8.40
CA ILE A 11 -4.46 -1.33 7.06
C ILE A 11 -5.40 -0.71 6.03
N TRP A 12 -4.83 0.12 5.16
CA TRP A 12 -5.58 0.83 4.12
C TRP A 12 -5.05 0.52 2.72
N PRO A 13 -5.95 0.36 1.73
CA PRO A 13 -5.56 0.33 0.33
C PRO A 13 -5.18 1.73 -0.15
N ALA A 14 -4.02 1.84 -0.79
CA ALA A 14 -3.48 3.10 -1.28
C ALA A 14 -2.86 2.97 -2.67
N LYS A 15 -2.85 4.08 -3.41
CA LYS A 15 -2.17 4.22 -4.70
C LYS A 15 -0.90 5.03 -4.50
N VAL A 16 0.23 4.51 -4.97
CA VAL A 16 1.50 5.25 -4.99
C VAL A 16 1.39 6.37 -6.01
N LEU A 17 1.62 7.62 -5.57
CA LEU A 17 1.51 8.80 -6.41
C LEU A 17 2.84 9.17 -7.06
N SER A 18 3.94 9.11 -6.30
CA SER A 18 5.27 9.33 -6.81
C SER A 18 6.26 8.49 -6.00
N ARG A 19 7.19 7.82 -6.69
CA ARG A 19 8.41 7.33 -6.05
C ARG A 19 9.34 8.53 -6.05
N SER A 20 9.39 9.29 -4.96
CA SER A 20 10.37 10.38 -4.87
C SER A 20 11.75 9.75 -5.10
N GLY A 21 12.35 10.06 -6.24
CA GLY A 21 13.64 9.56 -6.67
C GLY A 21 14.71 10.17 -5.79
N ILE A 22 14.95 9.57 -4.63
CA ILE A 22 16.06 9.95 -3.77
C ILE A 22 17.29 9.28 -4.38
N SER A 23 18.28 10.09 -4.75
CA SER A 23 19.48 9.63 -5.43
C SER A 23 20.20 8.50 -4.65
N PRO A 24 20.85 7.54 -5.34
CA PRO A 24 21.54 6.41 -4.71
C PRO A 24 22.60 6.81 -3.68
N LYS A 25 23.08 8.05 -3.73
CA LYS A 25 24.19 8.54 -2.89
C LYS A 25 23.83 8.70 -1.41
N TYR A 26 22.54 8.71 -1.06
CA TYR A 26 22.04 8.92 0.30
C TYR A 26 21.45 7.64 0.95
N MET A 27 21.53 6.50 0.25
CA MET A 27 20.78 5.26 0.52
C MET A 27 21.18 4.48 1.78
N ARG A 28 22.32 4.77 2.44
CA ARG A 28 22.78 3.93 3.55
C ARG A 28 22.08 4.17 4.90
N LYS A 29 21.27 5.22 5.10
CA LYS A 29 20.77 5.55 6.46
C LYS A 29 19.33 6.05 6.60
N ARG A 30 18.52 6.19 5.55
CA ARG A 30 17.12 6.62 5.70
C ARG A 30 16.17 5.68 4.96
N ALA A 31 15.23 5.09 5.71
CA ALA A 31 14.10 4.35 5.15
C ALA A 31 13.45 5.21 4.05
N LEU A 32 13.48 4.72 2.81
CA LEU A 32 12.87 5.40 1.68
C LEU A 32 11.38 5.59 1.99
N SER A 33 10.89 6.82 1.94
CA SER A 33 9.46 7.10 2.12
C SER A 33 8.78 7.25 0.78
N LEU A 34 7.53 6.82 0.70
CA LEU A 34 6.70 6.88 -0.49
C LEU A 34 5.52 7.80 -0.22
N GLU A 35 5.17 8.62 -1.20
CA GLU A 35 3.93 9.38 -1.17
C GLU A 35 2.81 8.56 -1.80
N VAL A 36 1.74 8.37 -1.04
CA VAL A 36 0.62 7.50 -1.41
C VAL A 36 -0.70 8.20 -1.12
N GLN A 37 -1.72 7.86 -1.90
CA GLN A 37 -3.10 8.30 -1.70
C GLN A 37 -3.93 7.14 -1.16
N ILE A 38 -4.57 7.33 -0.01
CA ILE A 38 -5.53 6.37 0.52
C ILE A 38 -6.78 6.41 -0.35
N LEU A 39 -7.20 5.26 -0.88
CA LEU A 39 -8.29 5.20 -1.85
C LEU A 39 -9.64 5.59 -1.26
N SER A 40 -9.95 5.13 -0.05
CA SER A 40 -11.25 5.36 0.59
C SER A 40 -11.51 6.82 0.95
N VAL A 41 -10.48 7.56 1.37
CA VAL A 41 -10.63 8.95 1.86
C VAL A 41 -9.96 9.98 0.95
N GLY A 42 -9.32 9.56 -0.14
CA GLY A 42 -8.60 10.44 -1.07
C GLY A 42 -7.38 11.17 -0.49
N LYS A 43 -7.02 10.91 0.78
CA LYS A 43 -5.96 11.62 1.51
C LYS A 43 -4.57 11.16 1.09
N LYS A 44 -3.67 12.13 0.86
CA LYS A 44 -2.25 11.88 0.58
C LYS A 44 -1.45 11.81 1.88
N ILE A 45 -0.59 10.80 2.00
CA ILE A 45 0.29 10.58 3.16
C ILE A 45 1.68 10.12 2.71
N LYS A 46 2.68 10.25 3.60
CA LYS A 46 4.00 9.63 3.43
C LYS A 46 4.09 8.38 4.32
N VAL A 47 4.50 7.27 3.72
CA VAL A 47 4.70 5.98 4.42
C VAL A 47 6.12 5.50 4.21
N LYS A 48 6.68 4.74 5.16
CA LYS A 48 7.99 4.10 4.98
C LYS A 48 7.84 2.92 4.01
N SER A 49 8.83 2.72 3.14
CA SER A 49 8.84 1.59 2.20
C SER A 49 8.87 0.22 2.90
N THR A 50 9.28 0.16 4.17
CA THR A 50 9.26 -1.08 4.98
C THR A 50 7.87 -1.47 5.44
N ASP A 51 6.94 -0.52 5.48
CA ASP A 51 5.62 -0.69 6.10
C ASP A 51 4.52 -0.86 5.04
N ILE A 52 4.92 -1.23 3.81
CA ILE A 52 4.03 -1.40 2.67
C ILE A 52 4.04 -2.83 2.14
N LYS A 53 2.85 -3.32 1.74
CA LYS A 53 2.69 -4.57 0.99
C LYS A 53 2.20 -4.25 -0.41
N ILE A 54 2.91 -4.68 -1.44
CA ILE A 54 2.49 -4.47 -2.83
C ILE A 54 1.31 -5.39 -3.13
N LEU A 55 0.30 -4.85 -3.83
CA LEU A 55 -0.82 -5.63 -4.34
C LEU A 55 -0.66 -5.82 -5.85
N ASN A 56 -0.61 -7.08 -6.28
CA ASN A 56 -0.61 -7.44 -7.69
C ASN A 56 -2.05 -7.63 -8.20
N GLY A 57 -2.23 -7.65 -9.53
CA GLY A 57 -3.55 -7.75 -10.16
C GLY A 57 -4.40 -8.93 -9.64
N SER A 58 -3.81 -10.12 -9.55
CA SER A 58 -4.49 -11.31 -9.02
C SER A 58 -4.97 -11.14 -7.58
N GLN A 59 -4.18 -10.52 -6.72
CA GLN A 59 -4.56 -10.26 -5.32
C GLN A 59 -5.72 -9.27 -5.23
N ILE A 60 -5.73 -8.24 -6.08
CA ILE A 60 -6.83 -7.27 -6.15
C ILE A 60 -8.10 -7.97 -6.62
N GLU A 61 -8.00 -8.81 -7.65
CA GLU A 61 -9.14 -9.58 -8.17
C GLU A 61 -9.68 -10.56 -7.14
N SER A 62 -8.81 -11.30 -6.45
CA SER A 62 -9.19 -12.17 -5.34
C SER A 62 -9.92 -11.40 -4.23
N ILE A 63 -9.38 -10.27 -3.76
CA ILE A 63 -10.03 -9.43 -2.74
C ILE A 63 -11.39 -8.89 -3.24
N THR A 64 -11.48 -8.50 -4.50
CA THR A 64 -12.72 -7.93 -5.07
C THR A 64 -13.79 -8.99 -5.25
N SER A 65 -13.42 -10.16 -5.77
CA SER A 65 -14.30 -11.33 -5.87
C SER A 65 -14.81 -11.72 -4.48
N PHE A 66 -13.89 -11.74 -3.51
CA PHE A 66 -14.18 -12.04 -2.13
C PHE A 66 -15.16 -11.06 -1.46
N ALA A 67 -14.96 -9.75 -1.66
CA ALA A 67 -15.82 -8.71 -1.11
C ALA A 67 -17.23 -8.68 -1.73
N LYS A 68 -17.39 -9.19 -2.95
CA LYS A 68 -18.69 -9.27 -3.64
C LYS A 68 -19.57 -10.41 -3.11
N ASP A 69 -18.96 -11.47 -2.57
CA ASP A 69 -19.67 -12.68 -2.14
C ASP A 69 -20.12 -12.65 -0.67
N GLY A 70 -19.79 -11.58 0.08
CA GLY A 70 -20.21 -11.41 1.48
C GLY A 70 -19.50 -12.34 2.49
N GLY A 71 -18.39 -12.97 2.12
CA GLY A 71 -17.70 -13.98 2.94
C GLY A 71 -16.64 -13.45 3.92
N VAL A 72 -16.15 -14.32 4.82
CA VAL A 72 -15.02 -14.15 5.77
C VAL A 72 -13.64 -14.40 5.13
N LEU A 73 -12.73 -13.41 5.17
CA LEU A 73 -11.43 -13.41 4.46
C LEU A 73 -10.69 -14.75 4.56
N PRO A 74 -10.23 -15.36 3.45
CA PRO A 74 -9.37 -16.52 3.52
C PRO A 74 -8.01 -16.12 4.13
N PRO A 75 -7.37 -17.01 4.90
CA PRO A 75 -6.07 -16.72 5.48
C PRO A 75 -5.06 -16.46 4.37
N LEU A 76 -4.30 -15.37 4.52
CA LEU A 76 -3.18 -15.05 3.66
C LEU A 76 -2.02 -15.98 4.04
N SER A 77 -1.99 -17.16 3.40
CA SER A 77 -0.84 -18.06 3.37
C SER A 77 0.32 -17.46 2.58
#